data_AF-A0A239AVC7-F1
#
_entry.id   AF-A0A239AVC7-F1
#
_cell.length_a   1.000
_cell.length_b   1.000
_cell.length_c   1.000
_cell.angle_alpha   90.00
_cell.angle_beta   90.00
_cell.angle_gamma   90.00
#
_symmetry.space_group_name_H-M   'P 1'
#
loop_
_entity.id
_entity.type
_entity.pdbx_description
1 polymer ?
#
loop_
_entity_poly.entity_id
_entity_poly.type
_entity_poly.pdbx_seq_one_letter_code
_entity_poly.pdbx_strand_id
1 'polypeptide(L)'
;MTQQFRPAQPLDPIRNAPHIIVMNILDLDARWRRFNDDTRSCPCCGRQFSGLYDIGFDAPDDWAFGPRMGDADLEVSEDRLGAEFCRISGRYFLRCVLTLPLRGSDEVFAFGPWAEVPEPVFRAYLAIIDDPAAPFPPADGLLANTLPLFEEDLGTAVTLTLPDPDQRPQVTVAEGPLAEAQAQGISFDDLLDLYAAFGDDIRPHLTAD
;
A
#
# COMPACT_ATOMS: atom_id res chain seq x y z
N MET A 1 -34.85 -48.10 -37.97
CA MET A 1 -33.56 -48.34 -37.29
C MET A 1 -33.04 -46.97 -36.89
N THR A 2 -33.42 -46.50 -35.70
CA THR A 2 -33.18 -45.11 -35.27
C THR A 2 -32.24 -45.19 -34.07
N GLN A 3 -30.97 -44.85 -34.30
CA GLN A 3 -29.93 -44.89 -33.27
C GLN A 3 -30.10 -43.72 -32.31
N GLN A 4 -30.07 -44.05 -31.02
CA GLN A 4 -30.28 -43.16 -29.90
C GLN A 4 -28.91 -42.64 -29.44
N PHE A 5 -28.63 -41.36 -29.67
CA PHE A 5 -27.39 -40.72 -29.22
C PHE A 5 -27.44 -40.50 -27.70
N ARG A 6 -26.48 -41.07 -26.96
CA ARG A 6 -26.25 -40.78 -25.54
C ARG A 6 -25.30 -39.58 -25.41
N PRO A 7 -25.51 -38.66 -24.46
CA PRO A 7 -24.54 -37.61 -24.18
C PRO A 7 -23.28 -38.18 -23.50
N ALA A 8 -22.13 -37.58 -23.81
CA ALA A 8 -20.84 -37.92 -23.22
C ALA A 8 -20.79 -37.53 -21.74
N GLN A 9 -20.33 -38.45 -20.89
CA GLN A 9 -19.97 -38.12 -19.50
C GLN A 9 -18.68 -37.30 -19.48
N PRO A 10 -18.55 -36.27 -18.63
CA PRO A 10 -17.26 -35.63 -18.40
C PRO A 10 -16.33 -36.58 -17.64
N LEU A 11 -15.08 -36.65 -18.07
CA LEU A 11 -13.99 -37.32 -17.39
C LEU A 11 -13.54 -36.46 -16.21
N ASP A 12 -13.56 -37.01 -15.00
CA ASP A 12 -12.99 -36.37 -13.82
C ASP A 12 -11.48 -36.13 -14.00
N PRO A 13 -10.96 -34.91 -13.89
CA PRO A 13 -9.54 -34.71 -13.70
C PRO A 13 -9.20 -34.93 -12.23
N ILE A 14 -8.72 -36.13 -11.93
CA ILE A 14 -7.95 -36.41 -10.71
C ILE A 14 -6.67 -35.54 -10.77
N ARG A 15 -6.55 -34.59 -9.84
CA ARG A 15 -5.29 -34.11 -9.23
C ARG A 15 -5.60 -33.13 -8.09
N ASN A 16 -5.98 -33.66 -6.92
CA ASN A 16 -5.73 -32.96 -5.66
C ASN A 16 -4.22 -33.00 -5.41
N ALA A 17 -3.52 -31.93 -5.78
CA ALA A 17 -2.26 -31.61 -5.12
C ALA A 17 -2.58 -31.28 -3.65
N PRO A 18 -1.74 -31.64 -2.68
CA PRO A 18 -1.92 -31.14 -1.33
C PRO A 18 -1.82 -29.61 -1.41
N HIS A 19 -2.91 -28.90 -1.12
CA HIS A 19 -2.79 -27.54 -0.62
C HIS A 19 -1.92 -27.66 0.63
N ILE A 20 -0.65 -27.30 0.52
CA ILE A 20 0.09 -26.88 1.69
C ILE A 20 -0.70 -25.67 2.15
N ILE A 21 -1.55 -25.86 3.16
CA ILE A 21 -2.07 -24.74 3.93
C ILE A 21 -0.80 -24.15 4.54
N VAL A 22 -0.30 -23.09 3.91
CA VAL A 22 0.73 -22.24 4.53
C VAL A 22 0.01 -21.68 5.74
N MET A 23 0.28 -22.28 6.90
CA MET A 23 -0.34 -21.84 8.14
C MET A 23 0.20 -20.45 8.43
N ASN A 24 -0.66 -19.45 8.34
CA ASN A 24 -0.36 -18.10 8.81
C ASN A 24 -0.07 -18.22 10.31
N ILE A 25 1.18 -17.97 10.69
CA ILE A 25 1.64 -18.10 12.08
C ILE A 25 0.88 -17.11 12.97
N LEU A 26 0.45 -15.98 12.41
CA LEU A 26 -0.32 -14.98 13.14
C LEU A 26 -1.71 -15.48 13.53
N ASP A 27 -2.26 -16.52 12.90
CA ASP A 27 -3.53 -17.13 13.34
C ASP A 27 -3.44 -17.72 14.77
N LEU A 28 -2.24 -17.95 15.27
CA LEU A 28 -2.00 -18.36 16.65
C LEU A 28 -2.13 -17.17 17.64
N ASP A 29 -1.96 -15.93 17.18
CA ASP A 29 -2.17 -14.72 18.00
C ASP A 29 -3.67 -14.39 18.08
N ALA A 30 -4.21 -14.31 19.31
CA ALA A 30 -5.61 -13.98 19.53
C ALA A 30 -5.96 -12.55 19.08
N ARG A 31 -5.02 -11.61 19.15
CA ARG A 31 -5.19 -10.23 18.68
C ARG A 31 -5.35 -10.20 17.16
N TRP A 32 -4.51 -10.96 16.45
CA TRP A 32 -4.58 -11.08 14.99
C TRP A 32 -5.93 -11.64 14.53
N ARG A 33 -6.38 -12.73 15.15
CA ARG A 33 -7.71 -13.31 14.85
C ARG A 33 -8.85 -12.31 15.06
N ARG A 34 -8.82 -11.52 16.14
CA ARG A 34 -9.83 -10.48 16.41
C ARG A 34 -9.74 -9.31 15.44
N PHE A 35 -8.52 -8.97 15.00
CA PHE A 35 -8.28 -7.90 14.06
C PHE A 35 -8.85 -8.24 12.67
N ASN A 36 -8.86 -9.52 12.30
CA ASN A 36 -9.36 -10.05 11.03
C ASN A 36 -10.79 -10.63 11.11
N ASP A 37 -11.52 -10.46 12.22
CA ASP A 37 -12.90 -10.92 12.39
C ASP A 37 -13.89 -9.77 12.18
N ASP A 38 -14.39 -9.64 10.95
CA ASP A 38 -15.35 -8.60 10.56
C ASP A 38 -16.71 -8.71 11.27
N THR A 39 -17.03 -9.89 11.81
CA THR A 39 -18.25 -10.13 12.58
C THR A 39 -18.12 -9.71 14.04
N ARG A 40 -16.88 -9.55 14.54
CA ARG A 40 -16.63 -9.14 15.92
C ARG A 40 -16.74 -7.63 16.10
N SER A 41 -17.58 -7.23 17.04
CA SER A 41 -17.60 -5.86 17.57
C SER A 41 -16.73 -5.75 18.82
N CYS A 42 -15.91 -4.70 18.96
CA CYS A 42 -15.15 -4.46 20.19
C CYS A 42 -16.12 -4.38 21.38
N PRO A 43 -15.91 -5.13 22.47
CA PRO A 43 -16.70 -4.98 23.70
C PRO A 43 -16.60 -3.57 24.31
N CYS A 44 -15.49 -2.89 24.06
CA CYS A 44 -15.17 -1.57 24.58
C CYS A 44 -15.98 -0.43 23.97
N CYS A 45 -16.22 -0.47 22.65
CA CYS A 45 -16.76 0.67 21.89
C CYS A 45 -17.64 0.27 20.69
N GLY A 46 -17.77 -1.03 20.39
CA GLY A 46 -18.54 -1.54 19.26
C GLY A 46 -17.81 -1.48 17.90
N ARG A 47 -16.60 -0.91 17.82
CA ARG A 47 -15.82 -0.85 16.56
C ARG A 47 -15.54 -2.26 16.02
N GLN A 48 -15.68 -2.42 14.70
CA GLN A 48 -15.35 -3.65 13.97
C GLN A 48 -14.05 -3.45 13.18
N PHE A 49 -13.35 -4.54 12.92
CA PHE A 49 -12.11 -4.57 12.13
C PHE A 49 -12.23 -5.69 11.10
N SER A 50 -11.71 -5.46 9.90
CA SER A 50 -11.72 -6.44 8.80
C SER A 50 -10.30 -6.81 8.35
N GLY A 51 -9.34 -6.67 9.25
CA GLY A 51 -7.93 -6.92 8.99
C GLY A 51 -7.11 -5.65 8.75
N LEU A 52 -5.95 -5.88 8.14
CA LEU A 52 -4.95 -4.87 7.81
C LEU A 52 -5.51 -3.76 6.92
N TYR A 53 -5.06 -2.53 7.14
CA TYR A 53 -5.37 -1.39 6.29
C TYR A 53 -4.12 -0.53 6.07
N ASP A 54 -4.08 0.15 4.93
CA ASP A 54 -2.91 0.94 4.52
C ASP A 54 -2.92 2.34 5.12
N ILE A 55 -1.74 2.95 5.19
CA ILE A 55 -1.58 4.35 5.62
C ILE A 55 -1.27 5.22 4.39
N GLY A 56 -2.22 6.08 4.01
CA GLY A 56 -2.05 7.04 2.92
C GLY A 56 -1.77 8.45 3.42
N PHE A 57 -1.01 9.22 2.64
CA PHE A 57 -0.79 10.64 2.87
C PHE A 57 -1.53 11.45 1.81
N ASP A 58 -2.27 12.48 2.25
CA ASP A 58 -3.09 13.32 1.36
C ASP A 58 -2.24 14.24 0.46
N ALA A 59 -1.04 14.59 0.91
CA ALA A 59 -0.09 15.46 0.22
C ALA A 59 1.35 15.17 0.66
N PRO A 60 2.37 15.64 -0.09
CA PRO A 60 3.74 15.73 0.43
C PRO A 60 3.79 16.62 1.67
N ASP A 61 4.76 16.39 2.57
CA ASP A 61 4.91 17.17 3.81
C ASP A 61 5.14 18.67 3.54
N ASP A 62 5.77 18.99 2.42
CA ASP A 62 6.04 20.36 1.97
C ASP A 62 4.78 21.11 1.50
N TRP A 63 3.62 20.43 1.33
CA TRP A 63 2.39 21.07 0.90
C TRP A 63 1.72 21.88 2.02
N ALA A 64 1.74 23.21 1.89
CA ALA A 64 1.29 24.13 2.94
C ALA A 64 -0.12 24.73 2.73
N PHE A 65 -0.85 24.36 1.67
CA PHE A 65 -2.06 25.07 1.25
C PHE A 65 -3.39 24.44 1.71
N GLY A 66 -3.32 23.39 2.53
CA GLY A 66 -4.49 22.65 3.02
C GLY A 66 -4.91 21.50 2.11
N PRO A 67 -5.93 20.71 2.53
CA PRO A 67 -6.29 19.48 1.82
C PRO A 67 -7.05 19.75 0.52
N ARG A 68 -7.03 18.76 -0.37
CA ARG A 68 -7.99 18.67 -1.48
C ARG A 68 -9.41 18.53 -0.93
N MET A 69 -10.39 19.05 -1.69
CA MET A 69 -11.81 18.91 -1.35
C MET A 69 -12.47 17.94 -2.31
N GLY A 70 -12.74 16.71 -1.83
CA GLY A 70 -13.26 15.62 -2.66
C GLY A 70 -12.29 15.26 -3.78
N ASP A 71 -12.81 15.06 -4.99
CA ASP A 71 -12.02 14.60 -6.14
C ASP A 71 -11.34 15.74 -6.91
N ALA A 72 -11.61 17.01 -6.56
CA ALA A 72 -11.06 18.16 -7.25
C ALA A 72 -9.59 18.42 -6.87
N ASP A 73 -8.79 18.76 -7.87
CA ASP A 73 -7.43 19.26 -7.67
C ASP A 73 -7.46 20.63 -6.96
N LEU A 74 -6.52 20.85 -6.06
CA LEU A 74 -6.33 22.14 -5.40
C LEU A 74 -5.21 22.90 -6.11
N GLU A 75 -5.55 24.03 -6.74
CA GLU A 75 -4.60 24.91 -7.41
C GLU A 75 -4.42 26.22 -6.63
N VAL A 76 -3.17 26.59 -6.34
CA VAL A 76 -2.80 27.83 -5.66
C VAL A 76 -1.67 28.50 -6.42
N SER A 77 -1.99 29.53 -7.21
CA SER A 77 -1.05 30.19 -8.13
C SER A 77 -0.44 29.19 -9.12
N GLU A 78 0.84 28.84 -8.98
CA GLU A 78 1.52 27.87 -9.84
C GLU A 78 1.57 26.48 -9.20
N ASP A 79 1.14 26.35 -7.95
CA ASP A 79 1.17 25.10 -7.20
C ASP A 79 -0.14 24.33 -7.39
N ARG A 80 -0.03 23.01 -7.42
CA ARG A 80 -1.18 22.13 -7.66
C ARG A 80 -1.05 20.83 -6.89
N LEU A 81 -2.10 20.43 -6.20
CA LEU A 81 -2.23 19.13 -5.55
C LEU A 81 -3.33 18.31 -6.25
N GLY A 82 -2.88 17.34 -7.03
CA GLY A 82 -3.69 16.32 -7.71
C GLY A 82 -3.84 15.04 -6.88
N ALA A 83 -4.60 14.07 -7.40
CA ALA A 83 -4.79 12.77 -6.74
C ALA A 83 -3.54 11.88 -6.85
N GLU A 84 -2.84 12.01 -7.98
CA GLU A 84 -1.68 11.19 -8.34
C GLU A 84 -0.36 11.99 -8.40
N PHE A 85 -0.45 13.32 -8.44
CA PHE A 85 0.71 14.18 -8.64
C PHE A 85 0.57 15.52 -7.91
N CYS A 86 1.68 16.16 -7.59
CA CYS A 86 1.74 17.46 -6.94
C CYS A 86 2.87 18.31 -7.53
N ARG A 87 2.68 19.64 -7.57
CA ARG A 87 3.69 20.62 -7.96
C ARG A 87 3.77 21.71 -6.91
N ILE A 88 4.99 21.99 -6.44
CA ILE A 88 5.27 23.01 -5.43
C ILE A 88 6.48 23.83 -5.88
N SER A 89 6.29 25.09 -6.23
CA SER A 89 7.34 26.04 -6.60
C SER A 89 8.31 25.47 -7.67
N GLY A 90 7.78 24.78 -8.67
CA GLY A 90 8.56 24.14 -9.74
C GLY A 90 9.19 22.79 -9.39
N ARG A 91 8.98 22.26 -8.18
CA ARG A 91 9.29 20.86 -7.80
C ARG A 91 8.12 19.96 -8.12
N TYR A 92 8.39 18.70 -8.41
CA TYR A 92 7.41 17.73 -8.89
C TYR A 92 7.36 16.53 -7.96
N PHE A 93 6.16 16.08 -7.64
CA PHE A 93 5.96 14.96 -6.73
C PHE A 93 4.95 13.99 -7.32
N LEU A 94 5.20 12.70 -7.13
CA LEU A 94 4.30 11.62 -7.50
C LEU A 94 3.83 10.91 -6.24
N ARG A 95 2.54 10.53 -6.24
CA ARG A 95 2.03 9.62 -5.22
C ARG A 95 2.49 8.20 -5.55
N CYS A 96 2.94 7.48 -4.55
CA CYS A 96 3.59 6.19 -4.71
C CYS A 96 3.01 5.15 -3.75
N VAL A 97 3.48 3.91 -3.87
CA VAL A 97 3.20 2.81 -2.96
C VAL A 97 4.52 2.26 -2.44
N LEU A 98 4.65 2.17 -1.12
CA LEU A 98 5.77 1.52 -0.45
C LEU A 98 5.22 0.37 0.37
N THR A 99 5.61 -0.86 0.03
CA THR A 99 5.11 -2.07 0.67
C THR A 99 6.08 -2.63 1.70
N LEU A 100 5.52 -3.08 2.84
CA LEU A 100 6.21 -3.76 3.92
C LEU A 100 5.53 -5.12 4.15
N PRO A 101 6.18 -6.26 3.85
CA PRO A 101 5.61 -7.57 4.13
C PRO A 101 5.31 -7.76 5.62
N LEU A 102 4.20 -8.41 5.96
CA LEU A 102 3.90 -8.72 7.36
C LEU A 102 4.41 -10.12 7.72
N ARG A 103 5.44 -10.17 8.58
CA ARG A 103 6.11 -11.41 8.98
C ARG A 103 5.12 -12.40 9.59
N GLY A 104 5.19 -13.65 9.12
CA GLY A 104 4.35 -14.74 9.62
C GLY A 104 3.00 -14.87 8.93
N SER A 105 2.68 -14.01 7.96
CA SER A 105 1.47 -14.05 7.14
C SER A 105 1.80 -13.81 5.65
N ASP A 106 0.82 -13.99 4.77
CA ASP A 106 0.91 -13.58 3.35
C ASP A 106 0.44 -12.13 3.12
N GLU A 107 0.11 -11.40 4.20
CA GLU A 107 -0.36 -10.02 4.13
C GLU A 107 0.79 -9.03 3.91
N VAL A 108 0.48 -7.91 3.28
CA VAL A 108 1.43 -6.84 2.98
C VAL A 108 0.82 -5.52 3.40
N PHE A 109 1.51 -4.80 4.26
CA PHE A 109 1.15 -3.43 4.61
C PHE A 109 1.67 -2.46 3.57
N ALA A 110 0.88 -1.45 3.18
CA ALA A 110 1.37 -0.39 2.32
C ALA A 110 1.28 1.00 2.98
N PHE A 111 2.34 1.78 2.78
CA PHE A 111 2.26 3.22 2.80
C PHE A 111 1.90 3.74 1.40
N GLY A 112 1.11 4.81 1.34
CA GLY A 112 0.87 5.61 0.14
C GLY A 112 1.57 6.98 0.23
N PRO A 113 2.92 7.04 0.23
CA PRO A 113 3.66 8.29 0.38
C PRO A 113 3.75 9.05 -0.94
N TRP A 114 4.37 10.22 -0.86
CA TRP A 114 4.80 11.03 -1.98
C TRP A 114 6.32 10.93 -2.16
N ALA A 115 6.77 10.98 -3.41
CA ALA A 115 8.19 11.10 -3.75
C ALA A 115 8.41 12.35 -4.61
N GLU A 116 9.39 13.18 -4.24
CA GLU A 116 9.89 14.23 -5.12
C GLU A 116 10.70 13.61 -6.25
N VAL A 117 10.42 14.02 -7.48
CA VAL A 117 11.07 13.49 -8.68
C VAL A 117 11.53 14.60 -9.61
N PRO A 118 12.55 14.35 -10.44
CA PRO A 118 12.92 15.26 -11.52
C PRO A 118 11.78 15.46 -12.52
N GLU A 119 11.71 16.64 -13.14
CA GLU A 119 10.69 16.98 -14.15
C GLU A 119 10.55 15.94 -15.29
N PRO A 120 11.64 15.37 -15.85
CA PRO A 120 11.50 14.34 -16.89
C PRO A 120 10.76 13.09 -16.42
N VAL A 121 10.94 12.69 -15.16
CA VAL A 121 10.26 11.53 -14.55
C VAL A 121 8.78 11.83 -14.37
N PHE A 122 8.46 13.01 -13.84
CA PHE A 122 7.08 13.49 -13.73
C PHE A 122 6.36 13.51 -15.08
N ARG A 123 7.01 14.05 -16.11
CA ARG A 123 6.45 14.08 -17.48
C ARG A 123 6.28 12.69 -18.07
N ALA A 124 7.20 11.77 -17.81
CA ALA A 124 7.04 10.37 -18.22
C ALA A 124 5.83 9.72 -17.55
N TYR A 125 5.58 9.99 -16.26
CA TYR A 125 4.40 9.50 -15.58
C TYR A 125 3.10 10.07 -16.16
N LEU A 126 3.04 11.38 -16.43
CA LEU A 126 1.86 11.97 -17.08
C LEU A 126 1.58 11.38 -18.46
N ALA A 127 2.62 11.07 -19.23
CA ALA A 127 2.46 10.43 -20.52
C ALA A 127 1.79 9.04 -20.43
N ILE A 128 1.91 8.35 -19.29
CA ILE A 128 1.29 7.03 -19.06
C ILE A 128 -0.19 7.14 -18.73
N ILE A 129 -0.56 8.20 -18.00
CA ILE A 129 -1.97 8.52 -17.75
C ILE A 129 -2.69 8.78 -19.07
N ASP A 130 -2.02 9.45 -20.02
CA ASP A 130 -2.57 9.72 -21.35
C ASP A 130 -2.50 8.49 -22.29
N ASP A 131 -1.41 7.73 -22.23
CA ASP A 131 -1.15 6.52 -23.01
C ASP A 131 -0.50 5.43 -22.14
N PRO A 132 -1.25 4.42 -21.68
CA PRO A 132 -0.71 3.33 -20.85
C PRO A 132 0.44 2.53 -21.49
N ALA A 133 0.68 2.65 -22.80
CA ALA A 133 1.82 2.05 -23.47
C ALA A 133 3.11 2.90 -23.39
N ALA A 134 3.03 4.13 -22.87
CA ALA A 134 4.19 4.99 -22.68
C ALA A 134 5.19 4.37 -21.68
N PRO A 135 6.50 4.54 -21.91
CA PRO A 135 7.50 3.92 -21.05
C PRO A 135 7.69 4.69 -19.73
N PHE A 136 7.74 3.95 -18.62
CA PHE A 136 8.30 4.42 -17.35
C PHE A 136 9.59 3.65 -17.03
N PRO A 137 10.78 4.17 -17.38
CA PRO A 137 12.00 3.56 -16.89
C PRO A 137 12.08 3.70 -15.36
N PRO A 138 12.77 2.78 -14.66
CA PRO A 138 13.11 2.99 -13.26
C PRO A 138 13.76 4.37 -13.06
N ALA A 139 13.32 5.08 -12.03
CA ALA A 139 13.66 6.47 -11.83
C ALA A 139 14.02 6.75 -10.38
N ASP A 140 14.95 7.68 -10.17
CA ASP A 140 15.33 8.12 -8.83
C ASP A 140 14.38 9.23 -8.34
N GLY A 141 14.14 9.24 -7.03
CA GLY A 141 13.39 10.28 -6.33
C GLY A 141 13.83 10.41 -4.87
N LEU A 142 13.16 11.28 -4.13
CA LEU A 142 13.35 11.47 -2.69
C LEU A 142 12.02 11.28 -1.97
N LEU A 143 12.02 10.53 -0.87
CA LEU A 143 10.82 10.36 -0.04
C LEU A 143 10.37 11.73 0.52
N ALA A 144 9.10 12.08 0.31
CA ALA A 144 8.56 13.41 0.60
C ALA A 144 7.51 13.41 1.72
N ASN A 145 7.41 12.33 2.49
CA ASN A 145 6.62 12.26 3.71
C ASN A 145 7.42 11.66 4.86
N THR A 146 7.18 12.18 6.05
CA THR A 146 7.62 11.60 7.31
C THR A 146 6.76 10.36 7.60
N LEU A 147 7.35 9.18 7.49
CA LEU A 147 6.65 7.92 7.74
C LEU A 147 6.71 7.58 9.24
N PRO A 148 5.58 7.14 9.86
CA PRO A 148 5.58 6.68 11.24
C PRO A 148 6.64 5.59 11.47
N LEU A 149 7.41 5.70 12.55
CA LEU A 149 8.54 4.82 12.91
C LEU A 149 9.75 4.86 11.97
N PHE A 150 9.70 5.68 10.92
CA PHE A 150 10.77 5.89 9.94
C PHE A 150 10.97 7.40 9.71
N GLU A 151 10.87 8.20 10.78
CA GLU A 151 10.93 9.65 10.69
C GLU A 151 12.28 10.15 10.14
N GLU A 152 13.35 9.39 10.37
CA GLU A 152 14.70 9.69 9.86
C GLU A 152 14.85 9.44 8.36
N ASP A 153 13.90 8.74 7.72
CA ASP A 153 13.95 8.42 6.29
C ASP A 153 13.36 9.51 5.38
N LEU A 154 12.86 10.62 5.94
CA LEU A 154 12.42 11.78 5.16
C LEU A 154 13.59 12.29 4.29
N GLY A 155 13.34 12.42 2.98
CA GLY A 155 14.35 12.84 2.02
C GLY A 155 15.36 11.75 1.64
N THR A 156 15.19 10.51 2.10
CA THR A 156 16.01 9.37 1.64
C THR A 156 15.78 9.11 0.15
N ALA A 157 16.86 8.75 -0.55
CA ALA A 157 16.81 8.38 -1.96
C ALA A 157 16.01 7.10 -2.18
N VAL A 158 15.13 7.14 -3.17
CA VAL A 158 14.27 6.02 -3.54
C VAL A 158 14.33 5.73 -5.02
N THR A 159 14.06 4.47 -5.38
CA THR A 159 13.84 4.07 -6.77
C THR A 159 12.37 3.83 -7.00
N LEU A 160 11.81 4.53 -8.00
CA LEU A 160 10.45 4.36 -8.48
C LEU A 160 10.43 3.38 -9.63
N THR A 161 9.49 2.44 -9.60
CA THR A 161 9.20 1.53 -10.72
C THR A 161 7.71 1.46 -10.96
N LEU A 162 7.30 1.21 -12.19
CA LEU A 162 5.89 1.10 -12.56
C LEU A 162 5.68 -0.22 -13.31
N PRO A 163 5.48 -1.33 -12.60
CA PRO A 163 5.31 -2.64 -13.25
C PRO A 163 3.97 -2.75 -14.00
N ASP A 164 2.97 -1.98 -13.59
CA ASP A 164 1.62 -1.95 -14.15
C ASP A 164 1.19 -0.48 -14.33
N PRO A 165 0.89 -0.03 -15.56
CA PRO A 165 0.49 1.36 -15.82
C PRO A 165 -0.85 1.76 -15.17
N ASP A 166 -1.69 0.79 -14.79
CA ASP A 166 -2.95 1.05 -14.08
C ASP A 166 -2.73 1.21 -12.55
N GLN A 167 -1.50 1.05 -12.07
CA GLN A 167 -1.15 1.19 -10.66
C GLN A 167 -0.34 2.46 -10.40
N ARG A 168 -0.14 2.79 -9.12
CA ARG A 168 0.80 3.83 -8.71
C ARG A 168 2.24 3.31 -8.78
N PRO A 169 3.23 4.20 -8.99
CA PRO A 169 4.63 3.84 -8.91
C PRO A 169 4.96 3.18 -7.56
N GLN A 170 5.64 2.05 -7.62
CA GLN A 170 6.19 1.36 -6.45
C GLN A 170 7.53 1.96 -6.08
N VAL A 171 7.77 2.12 -4.79
CA VAL A 171 8.99 2.70 -4.23
C VAL A 171 9.81 1.62 -3.54
N THR A 172 11.10 1.59 -3.85
CA THR A 172 12.11 0.81 -3.11
C THR A 172 13.19 1.70 -2.56
N VAL A 173 13.66 1.36 -1.35
CA VAL A 173 14.75 2.03 -0.64
C VAL A 173 15.96 1.12 -0.64
N ALA A 174 17.15 1.66 -0.90
CA ALA A 174 18.35 0.86 -1.04
C ALA A 174 18.99 0.47 0.29
N GLU A 175 18.93 1.36 1.29
CA GLU A 175 19.64 1.23 2.56
C GLU A 175 18.82 1.83 3.71
N GLY A 176 19.19 1.46 4.95
CA GLY A 176 18.56 1.99 6.16
C GLY A 176 17.39 1.15 6.68
N PRO A 177 16.76 1.58 7.78
CA PRO A 177 15.69 0.83 8.46
C PRO A 177 14.50 0.53 7.56
N LEU A 178 14.10 1.48 6.71
CA LEU A 178 13.00 1.29 5.77
C LEU A 178 13.34 0.22 4.71
N ALA A 179 14.57 0.19 4.20
CA ALA A 179 15.02 -0.86 3.28
C ALA A 179 15.04 -2.25 3.95
N GLU A 180 15.47 -2.32 5.22
CA GLU A 180 15.42 -3.55 6.01
C GLU A 180 13.98 -4.02 6.22
N ALA A 181 13.04 -3.10 6.51
CA ALA A 181 11.63 -3.40 6.66
C ALA A 181 10.99 -3.88 5.34
N GLN A 182 11.36 -3.31 4.19
CA GLN A 182 10.91 -3.81 2.88
C GLN A 182 11.43 -5.23 2.60
N ALA A 183 12.70 -5.50 2.91
CA ALA A 183 13.35 -6.77 2.60
C ALA A 183 12.93 -7.91 3.55
N GLN A 184 12.79 -7.62 4.84
CA GLN A 184 12.56 -8.62 5.88
C GLN A 184 11.13 -8.61 6.41
N GLY A 185 10.33 -7.62 6.02
CA GLY A 185 9.01 -7.38 6.58
C GLY A 185 9.04 -6.75 7.97
N ILE A 186 7.86 -6.41 8.47
CA ILE A 186 7.60 -5.92 9.83
C ILE A 186 6.85 -6.99 10.64
N SER A 187 6.97 -6.96 11.96
CA SER A 187 6.15 -7.82 12.83
C SER A 187 4.73 -7.28 13.01
N PHE A 188 3.83 -8.09 13.58
CA PHE A 188 2.50 -7.59 13.93
C PHE A 188 2.55 -6.53 15.03
N ASP A 189 3.50 -6.59 15.96
CA ASP A 189 3.65 -5.54 16.96
C ASP A 189 4.12 -4.22 16.34
N ASP A 190 5.04 -4.27 15.36
CA ASP A 190 5.47 -3.09 14.60
C ASP A 190 4.28 -2.48 13.83
N LEU A 191 3.43 -3.30 13.20
CA LEU A 191 2.22 -2.82 12.51
C LEU A 191 1.27 -2.09 13.47
N LEU A 192 1.10 -2.62 14.69
CA LEU A 192 0.28 -1.96 15.71
C LEU A 192 0.93 -0.65 16.20
N ASP A 193 2.26 -0.57 16.25
CA ASP A 193 2.97 0.68 16.55
C ASP A 193 2.82 1.71 15.42
N LEU A 194 2.85 1.27 14.16
CA LEU A 194 2.58 2.12 13.01
C LEU A 194 1.19 2.77 13.10
N TYR A 195 0.15 1.98 13.37
CA TYR A 195 -1.20 2.53 13.53
C TYR A 195 -1.30 3.49 14.71
N ALA A 196 -0.71 3.15 15.86
CA ALA A 196 -0.70 4.02 17.03
C ALA A 196 0.03 5.35 16.75
N ALA A 197 1.19 5.30 16.09
CA ALA A 197 1.96 6.47 15.70
C ALA A 197 1.24 7.34 14.65
N PHE A 198 0.43 6.72 13.78
CA PHE A 198 -0.46 7.43 12.85
C PHE A 198 -1.74 7.98 13.50
N GLY A 199 -1.96 7.71 14.79
CA GLY A 199 -3.08 8.25 15.56
C GLY A 199 -4.28 7.30 15.73
N ASP A 200 -4.14 6.02 15.37
CA ASP A 200 -5.15 4.99 15.58
C ASP A 200 -4.59 3.81 16.40
N ASP A 201 -4.44 3.99 17.72
CA ASP A 201 -4.03 2.88 18.58
C ASP A 201 -5.16 1.85 18.74
N ILE A 202 -5.08 0.77 17.95
CA ILE A 202 -6.10 -0.28 17.94
C ILE A 202 -5.89 -1.36 19.02
N ARG A 203 -4.75 -1.39 19.71
CA ARG A 203 -4.43 -2.46 20.69
C ARG A 203 -5.48 -2.62 21.78
N PRO A 204 -6.04 -1.54 22.38
CA PRO A 204 -7.09 -1.66 23.38
C PRO A 204 -8.36 -2.34 22.85
N HIS A 205 -8.58 -2.35 21.54
CA HIS A 205 -9.76 -2.95 20.91
C HIS A 205 -9.59 -4.46 20.61
N LEU A 206 -8.36 -4.95 20.66
CA LEU A 206 -7.98 -6.33 20.37
C LEU A 206 -7.82 -7.19 21.63
N THR A 207 -8.08 -6.64 22.82
CA THR A 207 -7.99 -7.38 24.09
C THR A 207 -9.08 -8.45 24.21
N ALA A 208 -8.88 -9.36 25.16
CA ALA A 208 -9.94 -10.28 25.57
C ALA A 208 -11.11 -9.51 26.20
N ASP A 209 -12.26 -10.18 26.24
CA ASP A 209 -13.44 -9.73 26.97
C ASP A 209 -13.21 -9.73 28.48
#